data_AF-A0A317RBT5-F1
#
_entry.id   AF-A0A317RBT5-F1
#
_cell.length_a   1.000
_cell.length_b   1.000
_cell.length_c   1.000
_cell.angle_alpha   90.00
_cell.angle_beta   90.00
_cell.angle_gamma   90.00
#
_symmetry.space_group_name_H-M   'P 1'
#
loop_
_entity.id
_entity.type
_entity.pdbx_description
1 polymer ?
#
loop_
_entity_poly.entity_id
_entity_poly.type
_entity_poly.pdbx_seq_one_letter_code
_entity_poly.pdbx_strand_id
1 'polypeptide(L)'
;MTAYVLSSWVLVQGTRIDSPQSIRAVRDRMRVRLAQQPQLARMGAAERQRLGEALIYHTVLNLANSAHFARSALQALGSPDAATRQRAIAQVQEAPQRYAPPVLYALSHVLMQQGRNDQAMFWFYAGQLRGRYDANRCADVSARQAIAVLNQRYGGPINQYAFRHLPQLEKTVQEVLAWDRRTPHDYDHRWINLHGMGAFGASGGGEGPAALSLPEAQWPAIAEQTRVDYLKGFQEAMARMGRRPDQR
;
A
#
# COMPACT_ATOMS: atom_id res chain seq x y z
N MET A 1 -0.27 -26.67 3.75
CA MET A 1 -0.67 -25.32 4.25
C MET A 1 -0.71 -24.25 3.15
N THR A 2 0.19 -24.28 2.16
CA THR A 2 0.31 -23.29 1.08
C THR A 2 -0.89 -23.21 0.12
N ALA A 3 -1.61 -24.31 -0.12
CA ALA A 3 -2.81 -24.32 -0.97
C ALA A 3 -4.08 -23.75 -0.27
N TYR A 4 -4.11 -23.71 1.06
CA TYR A 4 -5.28 -23.25 1.82
C TYR A 4 -5.37 -21.71 1.90
N VAL A 5 -4.22 -21.02 1.87
CA VAL A 5 -4.13 -19.54 1.92
C VAL A 5 -4.62 -18.88 0.63
N LEU A 6 -4.49 -19.56 -0.52
CA LEU A 6 -5.02 -19.07 -1.80
C LEU A 6 -6.56 -19.08 -1.85
N SER A 7 -7.20 -19.95 -1.07
CA SER A 7 -8.66 -20.09 -1.05
C SER A 7 -9.38 -19.11 -0.10
N SER A 8 -8.68 -18.56 0.90
CA SER A 8 -9.28 -17.59 1.84
C SER A 8 -9.54 -16.22 1.22
N TRP A 9 -8.77 -15.83 0.20
CA TRP A 9 -8.91 -14.54 -0.48
C TRP A 9 -10.19 -14.41 -1.31
N VAL A 10 -10.60 -15.49 -1.99
CA VAL A 10 -11.89 -15.55 -2.72
C VAL A 10 -13.08 -15.32 -1.78
N LEU A 11 -12.93 -15.64 -0.48
CA LEU A 11 -14.00 -15.52 0.52
C LEU A 11 -14.27 -14.09 0.99
N VAL A 12 -13.38 -13.13 0.69
CA VAL A 12 -13.43 -11.76 1.26
C VAL A 12 -13.43 -10.64 0.22
N GLN A 13 -13.35 -10.97 -1.08
CA GLN A 13 -13.49 -9.99 -2.16
C GLN A 13 -14.81 -9.19 -2.02
N GLY A 14 -14.71 -7.86 -2.13
CA GLY A 14 -15.86 -6.95 -2.11
C GLY A 14 -16.41 -6.57 -0.72
N THR A 15 -15.80 -7.00 0.39
CA THR A 15 -16.27 -6.60 1.75
C THR A 15 -15.36 -5.54 2.35
N ARG A 16 -15.92 -4.35 2.64
CA ARG A 16 -15.24 -3.26 3.35
C ARG A 16 -15.08 -3.65 4.82
N ILE A 17 -13.86 -3.70 5.34
CA ILE A 17 -13.56 -4.07 6.74
C ILE A 17 -13.10 -2.82 7.48
N ASP A 18 -14.06 -2.16 8.09
CA ASP A 18 -13.94 -0.85 8.72
C ASP A 18 -14.60 -0.77 10.11
N SER A 19 -15.24 -1.86 10.55
CA SER A 19 -15.99 -1.92 11.80
C SER A 19 -16.05 -3.35 12.36
N PRO A 20 -16.31 -3.52 13.67
CA PRO A 20 -16.57 -4.83 14.26
C PRO A 20 -17.73 -5.59 13.60
N GLN A 21 -18.69 -4.87 12.99
CA GLN A 21 -19.81 -5.45 12.26
C GLN A 21 -19.36 -6.04 10.92
N SER A 22 -18.49 -5.35 10.17
CA SER A 22 -17.95 -5.89 8.91
C SER A 22 -17.00 -7.08 9.13
N ILE A 23 -16.25 -7.09 10.24
CA ILE A 23 -15.45 -8.25 10.69
C ILE A 23 -16.33 -9.48 10.93
N ARG A 24 -17.48 -9.31 11.61
CA ARG A 24 -18.45 -10.40 11.83
C ARG A 24 -19.08 -10.88 10.51
N ALA A 25 -19.47 -9.95 9.64
CA ALA A 25 -20.04 -10.29 8.33
C ALA A 25 -19.08 -11.09 7.46
N VAL A 26 -17.79 -10.75 7.47
CA VAL A 26 -16.73 -11.52 6.80
C VAL A 26 -16.60 -12.92 7.40
N ARG A 27 -16.48 -13.00 8.73
CA ARG A 27 -16.37 -14.27 9.46
C ARG A 27 -17.51 -15.23 9.11
N ASP A 28 -18.74 -14.71 9.09
CA ASP A 28 -19.94 -15.53 8.87
C ASP A 28 -20.07 -15.96 7.39
N ARG A 29 -19.71 -15.10 6.42
CA ARG A 29 -19.60 -15.49 5.00
C ARG A 29 -18.54 -16.56 4.76
N MET A 30 -17.39 -16.44 5.42
CA MET A 30 -16.32 -17.44 5.32
C MET A 30 -16.78 -18.79 5.87
N ARG A 31 -17.54 -18.84 6.98
CA ARG A 31 -18.12 -20.08 7.52
C ARG A 31 -19.01 -20.78 6.51
N VAL A 32 -19.94 -20.04 5.88
CA VAL A 32 -20.88 -20.60 4.89
C VAL A 32 -20.14 -21.21 3.71
N ARG A 33 -19.14 -20.49 3.16
CA ARG A 33 -18.39 -20.98 2.00
C ARG A 33 -17.41 -22.10 2.32
N LEU A 34 -16.77 -22.09 3.50
CA LEU A 34 -15.92 -23.21 3.92
C LEU A 34 -16.73 -24.50 4.09
N ALA A 35 -17.98 -24.42 4.53
CA ALA A 35 -18.87 -25.57 4.60
C ALA A 35 -19.18 -26.19 3.22
N GLN A 36 -19.06 -25.42 2.14
CA GLN A 36 -19.34 -25.84 0.75
C GLN A 36 -18.10 -26.39 0.01
N GLN A 37 -16.92 -26.38 0.64
CA GLN A 37 -15.67 -26.82 0.00
C GLN A 37 -15.59 -28.35 -0.08
N PRO A 38 -15.56 -28.97 -1.28
CA PRO A 38 -15.56 -30.43 -1.44
C PRO A 38 -14.37 -31.12 -0.77
N GLN A 39 -13.23 -30.42 -0.73
CA GLN A 39 -12.00 -30.87 -0.07
C GLN A 39 -12.12 -30.95 1.45
N LEU A 40 -12.97 -30.11 2.07
CA LEU A 40 -13.25 -30.15 3.50
C LEU A 40 -14.28 -31.23 3.86
N ALA A 41 -15.12 -31.64 2.89
CA ALA A 41 -16.14 -32.67 3.07
C ALA A 41 -15.57 -34.06 3.41
N ARG A 42 -14.31 -34.33 3.02
CA ARG A 42 -13.58 -35.58 3.30
C ARG A 42 -12.97 -35.65 4.71
N MET A 43 -13.01 -34.55 5.46
CA MET A 43 -12.43 -34.46 6.81
C MET A 43 -13.46 -34.77 7.88
N GLY A 44 -13.02 -35.30 9.02
CA GLY A 44 -13.87 -35.48 10.21
C GLY A 44 -14.42 -34.14 10.71
N ALA A 45 -15.64 -34.14 11.26
CA ALA A 45 -16.35 -32.91 11.65
C ALA A 45 -15.55 -31.99 12.59
N ALA A 46 -14.88 -32.58 13.59
CA ALA A 46 -14.05 -31.84 14.56
C ALA A 46 -12.76 -31.28 13.96
N GLU A 47 -12.22 -31.89 12.91
CA GLU A 47 -11.02 -31.43 12.21
C GLU A 47 -11.36 -30.30 11.24
N ARG A 48 -12.49 -30.45 10.53
CA ARG A 48 -13.09 -29.44 9.65
C ARG A 48 -13.41 -28.15 10.41
N GLN A 49 -13.99 -28.27 11.61
CA GLN A 49 -14.30 -27.13 12.46
C GLN A 49 -13.04 -26.39 12.91
N ARG A 50 -12.02 -27.11 13.39
CA ARG A 50 -10.75 -26.50 13.84
C ARG A 50 -10.00 -25.77 12.72
N LEU A 51 -9.90 -26.39 11.54
CA LEU A 51 -9.25 -25.76 10.38
C LEU A 51 -10.06 -24.56 9.85
N GLY A 52 -11.38 -24.67 9.83
CA GLY A 52 -12.26 -23.57 9.45
C GLY A 52 -12.09 -22.36 10.38
N GLU A 53 -12.10 -22.57 11.69
CA GLU A 53 -11.90 -21.51 12.67
C GLU A 53 -10.51 -20.88 12.60
N ALA A 54 -9.45 -21.68 12.44
CA ALA A 54 -8.09 -21.15 12.28
C ALA A 54 -7.95 -20.29 11.01
N LEU A 55 -8.49 -20.74 9.87
CA LEU A 55 -8.42 -20.01 8.61
C LEU A 55 -9.21 -18.69 8.68
N ILE A 56 -10.40 -18.72 9.28
CA ILE A 56 -11.23 -17.54 9.49
C ILE A 56 -10.53 -16.56 10.44
N TYR A 57 -10.01 -17.04 11.56
CA TYR A 57 -9.29 -16.22 12.53
C TYR A 57 -8.09 -15.53 11.88
N HIS A 58 -7.21 -16.26 11.20
CA HIS A 58 -6.05 -15.67 10.53
C HIS A 58 -6.43 -14.67 9.44
N THR A 59 -7.45 -14.97 8.63
CA THR A 59 -7.86 -14.08 7.53
C THR A 59 -8.51 -12.79 8.04
N VAL A 60 -9.45 -12.92 8.99
CA VAL A 60 -10.12 -11.78 9.61
C VAL A 60 -9.13 -10.94 10.40
N LEU A 61 -8.24 -11.57 11.16
CA LEU A 61 -7.20 -10.89 11.94
C LEU A 61 -6.27 -10.13 11.00
N ASN A 62 -5.75 -10.75 9.93
CA ASN A 62 -4.85 -10.09 8.98
C ASN A 62 -5.52 -8.89 8.28
N LEU A 63 -6.78 -9.03 7.85
CA LEU A 63 -7.49 -7.96 7.15
C LEU A 63 -7.92 -6.80 8.06
N ALA A 64 -8.44 -7.11 9.25
CA ALA A 64 -8.76 -6.10 10.26
C ALA A 64 -7.48 -5.37 10.72
N ASN A 65 -6.38 -6.09 10.83
CA ASN A 65 -5.09 -5.55 11.21
C ASN A 65 -4.51 -4.60 10.15
N SER A 66 -4.53 -4.93 8.85
CA SER A 66 -3.89 -4.08 7.83
C SER A 66 -4.52 -2.70 7.66
N ALA A 67 -5.86 -2.60 7.65
CA ALA A 67 -6.56 -1.31 7.58
C ALA A 67 -6.43 -0.51 8.90
N HIS A 68 -6.44 -1.21 10.03
CA HIS A 68 -6.18 -0.61 11.34
C HIS A 68 -4.74 -0.10 11.46
N PHE A 69 -3.73 -0.84 11.00
CA PHE A 69 -2.32 -0.45 11.08
C PHE A 69 -2.04 0.85 10.33
N ALA A 70 -2.55 0.99 9.10
CA ALA A 70 -2.35 2.22 8.33
C ALA A 70 -3.04 3.42 9.01
N ARG A 71 -4.29 3.26 9.47
CA ARG A 71 -5.04 4.32 10.15
C ARG A 71 -4.40 4.72 11.48
N SER A 72 -4.03 3.74 12.31
CA SER A 72 -3.38 3.96 13.60
C SER A 72 -2.02 4.62 13.43
N ALA A 73 -1.23 4.21 12.42
CA ALA A 73 0.04 4.87 12.11
C ALA A 73 -0.15 6.32 11.66
N LEU A 74 -1.11 6.60 10.76
CA LEU A 74 -1.41 7.97 10.33
C LEU A 74 -1.88 8.86 11.49
N GLN A 75 -2.72 8.33 12.38
CA GLN A 75 -3.16 9.05 13.58
C GLN A 75 -1.99 9.32 14.53
N ALA A 76 -1.14 8.33 14.77
CA ALA A 76 0.00 8.48 15.67
C ALA A 76 1.07 9.43 15.11
N LEU A 77 1.33 9.39 13.80
CA LEU A 77 2.21 10.34 13.10
C LEU A 77 1.67 11.77 13.14
N GLY A 78 0.34 11.93 13.03
CA GLY A 78 -0.34 13.23 13.14
C GLY A 78 -0.65 13.67 14.57
N SER A 79 -0.26 12.90 15.59
CA SER A 79 -0.56 13.21 16.99
C SER A 79 0.14 14.51 17.42
N PRO A 80 -0.51 15.39 18.20
CA PRO A 80 0.16 16.54 18.81
C PRO A 80 1.21 16.09 19.85
N ASP A 81 1.00 14.95 20.50
CA ASP A 81 1.96 14.39 21.48
C ASP A 81 3.26 13.94 20.79
N ALA A 82 4.36 14.58 21.16
CA ALA A 82 5.68 14.33 20.58
C ALA A 82 6.19 12.91 20.86
N ALA A 83 5.91 12.34 22.03
CA ALA A 83 6.35 11.00 22.37
C ALA A 83 5.64 9.93 21.52
N THR A 84 4.32 10.07 21.35
CA THR A 84 3.53 9.20 20.46
C THR A 84 3.98 9.32 19.02
N ARG A 85 4.20 10.54 18.53
CA ARG A 85 4.70 10.77 17.17
C ARG A 85 6.09 10.16 16.96
N GLN A 86 7.00 10.29 17.92
CA GLN A 86 8.34 9.72 17.84
C GLN A 86 8.33 8.18 17.83
N ARG A 87 7.47 7.56 18.65
CA ARG A 87 7.26 6.10 18.62
C ARG A 87 6.72 5.65 17.26
N ALA A 88 5.76 6.38 16.69
CA ALA A 88 5.21 6.05 15.38
C ALA A 88 6.26 6.14 14.27
N ILE A 89 7.13 7.17 14.30
CA ILE A 89 8.26 7.28 13.37
C ILE A 89 9.15 6.04 13.46
N ALA A 90 9.56 5.66 14.67
CA ALA A 90 10.42 4.49 14.88
C ALA A 90 9.77 3.20 14.37
N GLN A 91 8.50 2.96 14.69
CA GLN A 91 7.76 1.77 14.26
C GLN A 91 7.64 1.67 12.73
N VAL A 92 7.35 2.78 12.05
CA VAL A 92 7.27 2.78 10.58
C VAL A 92 8.64 2.55 9.94
N GLN A 93 9.70 3.13 10.50
CA GLN A 93 11.07 2.95 10.00
C GLN A 93 11.62 1.54 10.25
N GLU A 94 11.22 0.89 11.34
CA GLU A 94 11.63 -0.47 11.70
C GLU A 94 10.97 -1.54 10.80
N ALA A 95 9.70 -1.34 10.43
CA ALA A 95 8.94 -2.32 9.64
C ALA A 95 8.20 -1.68 8.45
N PRO A 96 8.90 -0.97 7.54
CA PRO A 96 8.27 -0.21 6.46
C PRO A 96 7.57 -1.10 5.41
N GLN A 97 7.92 -2.38 5.33
CA GLN A 97 7.23 -3.40 4.52
C GLN A 97 5.75 -3.53 4.89
N ARG A 98 5.36 -3.19 6.13
CA ARG A 98 4.00 -3.37 6.65
C ARG A 98 3.04 -2.20 6.37
N TYR A 99 3.55 -1.13 5.78
CA TYR A 99 2.81 0.12 5.66
C TYR A 99 2.58 0.51 4.20
N ALA A 100 1.33 0.85 3.90
CA ALA A 100 0.92 1.35 2.60
C ALA A 100 1.53 2.75 2.32
N PRO A 101 1.68 3.13 1.04
CA PRO A 101 2.28 4.40 0.62
C PRO A 101 1.79 5.65 1.36
N PRO A 102 0.49 5.86 1.67
CA PRO A 102 0.05 7.03 2.42
C PRO A 102 0.76 7.23 3.76
N VAL A 103 1.12 6.14 4.45
CA VAL A 103 1.88 6.19 5.72
C VAL A 103 3.31 6.65 5.48
N LEU A 104 3.97 6.20 4.40
CA LEU A 104 5.33 6.62 4.06
C LEU A 104 5.39 8.11 3.69
N TYR A 105 4.37 8.61 2.97
CA TYR A 105 4.19 10.04 2.73
C TYR A 105 3.99 10.82 4.03
N ALA A 106 3.14 10.36 4.94
CA ALA A 106 2.96 11.02 6.24
C ALA A 106 4.23 11.00 7.09
N LEU A 107 4.97 9.88 7.09
CA LEU A 107 6.28 9.78 7.73
C LEU A 107 7.24 10.84 7.18
N SER A 108 7.34 10.97 5.85
CA SER A 108 8.21 11.98 5.24
C SER A 108 7.87 13.40 5.67
N HIS A 109 6.59 13.71 5.81
CA HIS A 109 6.14 15.02 6.23
C HIS A 109 6.55 15.34 7.67
N VAL A 110 6.35 14.39 8.58
CA VAL A 110 6.74 14.56 9.99
C VAL A 110 8.25 14.69 10.13
N LEU A 111 9.02 13.90 9.39
CA LEU A 111 10.49 14.01 9.36
C LEU A 111 10.94 15.38 8.86
N MET A 112 10.28 15.91 7.83
CA MET A 112 10.54 17.25 7.31
C MET A 112 10.28 18.34 8.36
N GLN A 113 9.18 18.24 9.09
CA GLN A 113 8.86 19.16 10.19
C GLN A 113 9.88 19.11 11.34
N GLN A 114 10.54 17.96 11.53
CA GLN A 114 11.62 17.78 12.50
C GLN A 114 13.01 18.18 11.96
N GLY A 115 13.12 18.73 10.75
CA GLY A 115 14.38 19.09 10.11
C GLY A 115 15.23 17.90 9.64
N ARG A 116 14.66 16.67 9.66
CA ARG A 116 15.33 15.43 9.20
C ARG A 116 15.19 15.29 7.68
N ASN A 117 15.69 16.27 6.94
CA ASN A 117 15.36 16.49 5.52
C ASN A 117 15.76 15.33 4.59
N ASP A 118 16.96 14.76 4.75
CA ASP A 118 17.38 13.60 3.93
C ASP A 118 16.48 12.38 4.12
N GLN A 119 16.09 12.12 5.37
CA GLN A 119 15.18 11.02 5.68
C GLN A 119 13.77 11.31 5.15
N ALA A 120 13.31 12.56 5.26
CA ALA A 120 12.04 12.98 4.66
C ALA A 120 12.04 12.74 3.15
N MET A 121 13.11 13.15 2.46
CA MET A 121 13.29 12.94 1.04
C MET A 121 13.25 11.45 0.68
N PHE A 122 14.00 10.61 1.40
CA PHE A 122 13.98 9.16 1.19
C PHE A 122 12.57 8.58 1.30
N TRP A 123 11.86 8.84 2.40
CA TRP A 123 10.53 8.25 2.64
C TRP A 123 9.45 8.79 1.70
N PHE A 124 9.61 10.03 1.22
CA PHE A 124 8.73 10.61 0.20
C PHE A 124 8.85 9.88 -1.13
N TYR A 125 10.07 9.71 -1.64
CA TYR A 125 10.30 9.01 -2.91
C TYR A 125 10.04 7.51 -2.79
N ALA A 126 10.27 6.89 -1.62
CA ALA A 126 9.84 5.52 -1.32
C ALA A 126 8.30 5.35 -1.38
N GLY A 127 7.57 6.28 -0.75
CA GLY A 127 6.10 6.34 -0.85
C GLY A 127 5.62 6.52 -2.29
N GLN A 128 6.28 7.37 -3.06
CA GLN A 128 5.95 7.59 -4.47
C GLN A 128 6.17 6.36 -5.34
N LEU A 129 7.31 5.67 -5.19
CA LEU A 129 7.61 4.46 -5.94
C LEU A 129 6.59 3.35 -5.64
N ARG A 130 6.34 3.07 -4.35
CA ARG A 130 5.35 2.06 -3.95
C ARG A 130 3.93 2.43 -4.33
N GLY A 131 3.58 3.71 -4.25
CA GLY A 131 2.29 4.21 -4.71
C GLY A 131 2.08 3.97 -6.21
N ARG A 132 3.10 4.22 -7.03
CA ARG A 132 3.05 3.92 -8.47
C ARG A 132 2.93 2.42 -8.73
N TYR A 133 3.66 1.58 -7.97
CA TYR A 133 3.53 0.13 -8.08
C TYR A 133 2.09 -0.32 -7.78
N ASP A 134 1.51 0.16 -6.68
CA ASP A 134 0.12 -0.13 -6.31
C ASP A 134 -0.87 0.31 -7.38
N ALA A 135 -0.65 1.49 -7.97
CA ALA A 135 -1.49 2.01 -9.05
C ALA A 135 -1.33 1.22 -10.37
N ASN A 136 -0.15 0.67 -10.63
CA ASN A 136 0.14 -0.12 -11.83
C ASN A 136 -0.45 -1.53 -11.76
N ARG A 137 -0.64 -2.09 -10.55
CA ARG A 137 -1.37 -3.34 -10.34
C ARG A 137 -2.87 -3.16 -10.14
N CYS A 138 -3.36 -1.95 -9.97
CA CYS A 138 -4.80 -1.66 -9.91
C CYS A 138 -5.43 -1.88 -11.30
N ALA A 139 -6.58 -2.54 -11.36
CA ALA A 139 -7.27 -2.77 -12.63
C ALA A 139 -7.95 -1.48 -13.15
N ASP A 140 -8.27 -0.55 -12.26
CA ASP A 140 -8.80 0.77 -12.63
C ASP A 140 -7.66 1.79 -12.75
N VAL A 141 -7.33 2.15 -13.99
CA VAL A 141 -6.26 3.11 -14.30
C VAL A 141 -6.50 4.50 -13.71
N SER A 142 -7.76 4.88 -13.44
CA SER A 142 -8.08 6.19 -12.85
C SER A 142 -7.65 6.30 -11.38
N ALA A 143 -7.45 5.16 -10.69
CA ALA A 143 -6.94 5.12 -9.32
C ALA A 143 -5.53 5.74 -9.19
N ARG A 144 -4.79 5.85 -10.31
CA ARG A 144 -3.49 6.56 -10.39
C ARG A 144 -3.59 8.02 -9.90
N GLN A 145 -4.74 8.66 -10.00
CA GLN A 145 -4.95 10.03 -9.52
C GLN A 145 -4.70 10.17 -8.02
N ALA A 146 -4.92 9.11 -7.22
CA ALA A 146 -4.61 9.12 -5.78
C ALA A 146 -3.13 9.42 -5.50
N ILE A 147 -2.23 8.96 -6.39
CA ILE A 147 -0.79 9.21 -6.25
C ILE A 147 -0.47 10.68 -6.50
N ALA A 148 -1.15 11.32 -7.46
CA ALA A 148 -1.00 12.75 -7.70
C ALA A 148 -1.43 13.57 -6.48
N VAL A 149 -2.54 13.20 -5.84
CA VAL A 149 -3.03 13.86 -4.61
C VAL A 149 -2.01 13.75 -3.47
N LEU A 150 -1.41 12.58 -3.26
CA LEU A 150 -0.36 12.40 -2.24
C LEU A 150 0.88 13.24 -2.55
N ASN A 151 1.33 13.24 -3.82
CA ASN A 151 2.46 14.07 -4.25
C ASN A 151 2.19 15.57 -4.05
N GLN A 152 0.98 16.03 -4.36
CA GLN A 152 0.60 17.44 -4.17
C GLN A 152 0.56 17.80 -2.68
N ARG A 153 -0.02 16.94 -1.84
CA ARG A 153 -0.17 17.18 -0.40
C ARG A 153 1.16 17.26 0.33
N TYR A 154 2.10 16.35 0.02
CA TYR A 154 3.31 16.17 0.81
C TYR A 154 4.59 16.68 0.11
N GLY A 155 4.55 16.84 -1.21
CA GLY A 155 5.76 17.06 -2.00
C GLY A 155 6.33 18.47 -1.97
N GLY A 156 5.53 19.51 -1.67
CA GLY A 156 5.98 20.91 -1.77
C GLY A 156 7.30 21.20 -1.04
N PRO A 157 7.34 21.09 0.30
CA PRO A 157 8.55 21.34 1.08
C PRO A 157 9.69 20.37 0.71
N ILE A 158 9.37 19.10 0.49
CA ILE A 158 10.37 18.04 0.27
C ILE A 158 11.07 18.23 -1.07
N ASN A 159 10.31 18.52 -2.14
CA ASN A 159 10.86 18.79 -3.46
C ASN A 159 11.65 20.10 -3.47
N GLN A 160 11.24 21.12 -2.71
CA GLN A 160 12.02 22.35 -2.57
C GLN A 160 13.41 22.06 -1.99
N TYR A 161 13.49 21.22 -0.96
CA TYR A 161 14.77 20.76 -0.43
C TYR A 161 15.52 19.91 -1.45
N ALA A 162 14.88 18.89 -2.01
CA ALA A 162 15.50 17.95 -2.95
C ALA A 162 16.11 18.64 -4.18
N PHE A 163 15.41 19.62 -4.76
CA PHE A 163 15.88 20.34 -5.94
C PHE A 163 17.03 21.32 -5.65
N ARG A 164 17.24 21.72 -4.39
CA ARG A 164 18.46 22.44 -3.98
C ARG A 164 19.64 21.51 -3.73
N HIS A 165 19.41 20.20 -3.63
CA HIS A 165 20.40 19.19 -3.29
C HIS A 165 20.41 18.05 -4.33
N LEU A 166 20.52 18.41 -5.61
CA LEU A 166 20.40 17.47 -6.72
C LEU A 166 21.30 16.21 -6.64
N PRO A 167 22.60 16.31 -6.24
CA PRO A 167 23.44 15.12 -6.08
C PRO A 167 22.91 14.17 -4.99
N GLN A 168 22.40 14.73 -3.89
CA GLN A 168 21.83 13.95 -2.80
C GLN A 168 20.48 13.34 -3.19
N LEU A 169 19.68 14.05 -3.98
CA LEU A 169 18.45 13.53 -4.57
C LEU A 169 18.72 12.32 -5.49
N GLU A 170 19.70 12.41 -6.39
CA GLU A 170 20.08 11.31 -7.27
C GLU A 170 20.51 10.07 -6.48
N LYS A 171 21.37 10.25 -5.48
CA LYS A 171 21.76 9.18 -4.55
C LYS A 171 20.54 8.57 -3.84
N THR A 172 19.64 9.41 -3.34
CA THR A 172 18.44 8.98 -2.62
C THR A 172 17.51 8.15 -3.50
N VAL A 173 17.32 8.51 -4.77
CA VAL A 173 16.49 7.75 -5.70
C VAL A 173 17.09 6.35 -5.96
N GLN A 174 18.41 6.24 -6.10
CA GLN A 174 19.07 4.94 -6.22
C GLN A 174 18.90 4.08 -4.96
N GLU A 175 19.03 4.69 -3.78
CA GLU A 175 18.80 4.02 -2.50
C GLU A 175 17.36 3.54 -2.34
N VAL A 176 16.37 4.34 -2.77
CA VAL A 176 14.95 3.97 -2.77
C VAL A 176 14.67 2.79 -3.69
N LEU A 177 15.23 2.77 -4.90
CA LEU A 177 15.07 1.66 -5.85
C LEU A 177 15.68 0.36 -5.30
N ALA A 178 16.87 0.44 -4.72
CA ALA A 178 17.53 -0.69 -4.08
C ALA A 178 16.76 -1.18 -2.85
N TRP A 179 16.25 -0.24 -2.04
CA TRP A 179 15.41 -0.54 -0.88
C TRP A 179 14.10 -1.23 -1.27
N ASP A 180 13.39 -0.74 -2.28
CA ASP A 180 12.12 -1.32 -2.71
C ASP A 180 12.31 -2.73 -3.31
N ARG A 181 13.42 -2.99 -4.01
CA ARG A 181 13.72 -4.33 -4.54
C ARG A 181 13.95 -5.38 -3.43
N ARG A 182 14.49 -4.98 -2.27
CA ARG A 182 14.76 -5.88 -1.12
C ARG A 182 13.66 -5.90 -0.06
N THR A 183 12.68 -5.00 -0.13
CA THR A 183 11.67 -4.82 0.91
C THR A 183 10.31 -5.29 0.41
N PRO A 184 9.70 -6.33 1.02
CA PRO A 184 8.38 -6.82 0.62
C PRO A 184 7.26 -5.77 0.71
N HIS A 185 6.16 -6.01 0.00
CA HIS A 185 4.94 -5.20 0.03
C HIS A 185 3.87 -5.85 0.93
N ASP A 186 4.18 -6.03 2.22
CA ASP A 186 3.39 -6.74 3.23
C ASP A 186 2.27 -5.87 3.85
N TYR A 187 1.50 -5.21 3.00
CA TYR A 187 0.38 -4.35 3.40
C TYR A 187 -0.84 -4.56 2.48
N ASP A 188 -1.99 -4.07 2.92
CA ASP A 188 -3.21 -4.14 2.11
C ASP A 188 -3.14 -3.13 0.96
N HIS A 189 -2.86 -3.64 -0.24
CA HIS A 189 -2.73 -2.88 -1.47
C HIS A 189 -4.05 -2.34 -2.00
N ARG A 190 -5.19 -2.83 -1.48
CA ARG A 190 -6.52 -2.36 -1.89
C ARG A 190 -6.83 -0.95 -1.41
N TRP A 191 -5.95 -0.34 -0.62
CA TRP A 191 -6.03 1.07 -0.25
C TRP A 191 -6.24 1.95 -1.50
N ILE A 192 -5.64 1.59 -2.65
CA ILE A 192 -5.76 2.36 -3.89
C ILE A 192 -7.01 2.04 -4.69
N ASN A 193 -7.56 0.83 -4.55
CA ASN A 193 -8.69 0.35 -5.36
C ASN A 193 -9.99 1.13 -5.11
N LEU A 194 -10.09 1.87 -3.99
CA LEU A 194 -11.23 2.72 -3.65
C LEU A 194 -11.13 4.14 -4.21
N HIS A 195 -10.06 4.46 -4.93
CA HIS A 195 -9.83 5.78 -5.51
C HIS A 195 -10.07 5.85 -7.03
N GLY A 196 -10.43 4.74 -7.67
CA GLY A 196 -10.80 4.69 -9.07
C GLY A 196 -12.26 5.08 -9.34
N MET A 197 -12.56 5.64 -10.50
CA MET A 197 -13.89 6.00 -10.97
C MET A 197 -14.85 4.78 -11.02
N GLY A 198 -14.32 3.57 -11.25
CA GLY A 198 -15.08 2.33 -11.18
C GLY A 198 -15.64 2.03 -9.78
N ALA A 199 -14.98 2.52 -8.71
CA ALA A 199 -15.50 2.42 -7.35
C ALA A 199 -16.76 3.28 -7.13
N PHE A 200 -16.97 4.32 -7.93
CA PHE A 200 -18.17 5.16 -7.91
C PHE A 200 -19.27 4.63 -8.86
N GLY A 201 -18.88 3.99 -9.98
CA GLY A 201 -19.78 3.44 -11.00
C GLY A 201 -20.40 2.06 -10.68
N ALA A 202 -19.77 1.25 -9.81
CA ALA A 202 -20.28 -0.07 -9.39
C ALA A 202 -21.62 -0.04 -8.62
N SER A 203 -22.16 1.16 -8.38
CA SER A 203 -23.51 1.39 -7.85
C SER A 203 -24.62 1.17 -8.90
N GLY A 204 -24.27 1.06 -10.19
CA GLY A 204 -25.21 1.02 -11.32
C GLY A 204 -25.13 -0.27 -12.14
N GLY A 205 -25.76 -1.34 -11.65
CA GLY A 205 -26.53 -2.30 -12.46
C GLY A 205 -25.88 -3.12 -13.61
N GLY A 206 -24.58 -3.14 -13.82
CA GLY A 206 -23.97 -3.86 -14.96
C GLY A 206 -22.76 -4.72 -14.61
N GLU A 207 -22.89 -6.03 -14.87
CA GLU A 207 -21.90 -7.12 -14.81
C GLU A 207 -21.18 -7.34 -13.46
N GLY A 208 -20.83 -8.60 -13.16
CA GLY A 208 -20.27 -9.01 -11.86
C GLY A 208 -19.02 -8.20 -11.44
N PRO A 209 -18.60 -8.25 -10.16
CA PRO A 209 -17.55 -7.36 -9.66
C PRO A 209 -16.26 -7.55 -10.46
N ALA A 210 -15.91 -6.55 -11.27
CA ALA A 210 -14.64 -6.51 -11.97
C ALA A 210 -13.50 -6.68 -10.95
N ALA A 211 -12.49 -7.49 -11.29
CA ALA A 211 -11.34 -7.68 -10.43
C ALA A 211 -10.70 -6.33 -10.11
N LEU A 212 -10.53 -6.00 -8.83
CA LEU A 212 -10.01 -4.69 -8.40
C LEU A 212 -8.51 -4.50 -8.72
N SER A 213 -7.79 -5.58 -8.97
CA SER A 213 -6.36 -5.60 -9.25
C SER A 213 -6.04 -6.63 -10.33
N LEU A 214 -4.95 -6.40 -11.06
CA LEU A 214 -4.42 -7.32 -12.07
C LEU A 214 -3.98 -8.65 -11.41
N PRO A 215 -3.91 -9.76 -12.17
CA PRO A 215 -3.53 -11.08 -11.64
C PRO A 215 -2.19 -11.05 -10.89
N GLU A 216 -2.14 -11.71 -9.72
CA GLU A 216 -0.95 -11.76 -8.84
C GLU A 216 0.32 -12.26 -9.55
N ALA A 217 0.17 -13.18 -10.50
CA ALA A 217 1.29 -13.70 -11.29
C ALA A 217 2.04 -12.60 -12.09
N GLN A 218 1.39 -11.45 -12.35
CA GLN A 218 1.99 -10.32 -13.07
C GLN A 218 2.72 -9.36 -12.12
N TRP A 219 2.47 -9.44 -10.80
CA TRP A 219 2.95 -8.44 -9.84
C TRP A 219 4.48 -8.31 -9.78
N PRO A 220 5.29 -9.38 -9.84
CA PRO A 220 6.74 -9.24 -9.89
C PRO A 220 7.23 -8.46 -11.11
N ALA A 221 6.65 -8.72 -12.28
CA ALA A 221 6.98 -8.00 -13.51
C ALA A 221 6.54 -6.53 -13.44
N ILE A 222 5.35 -6.26 -12.91
CA ILE A 222 4.85 -4.90 -12.68
C ILE A 222 5.74 -4.13 -11.71
N ALA A 223 6.22 -4.76 -10.63
CA ALA A 223 7.12 -4.14 -9.67
C ALA A 223 8.45 -3.73 -10.33
N GLU A 224 9.04 -4.61 -11.13
CA GLU A 224 10.29 -4.31 -11.82
C GLU A 224 10.12 -3.24 -12.90
N GLN A 225 9.07 -3.34 -13.72
CA GLN A 225 8.76 -2.33 -14.72
C GLN A 225 8.52 -0.96 -14.07
N THR A 226 7.81 -0.93 -12.94
CA THR A 226 7.58 0.32 -12.18
C THR A 226 8.91 0.94 -11.77
N ARG A 227 9.88 0.16 -11.27
CA ARG A 227 11.21 0.66 -10.90
C ARG A 227 11.99 1.21 -12.10
N VAL A 228 11.95 0.50 -13.23
CA VAL A 228 12.58 0.94 -14.49
C VAL A 228 12.00 2.27 -14.97
N ASP A 229 10.67 2.35 -15.07
CA ASP A 229 9.98 3.56 -15.52
C ASP A 229 10.17 4.73 -14.56
N TYR A 230 10.21 4.44 -13.26
CA TYR A 230 10.49 5.42 -12.23
C TYR A 230 11.87 6.06 -12.40
N LEU A 231 12.91 5.23 -12.56
CA LEU A 231 14.28 5.69 -12.76
C LEU A 231 14.42 6.48 -14.06
N LYS A 232 13.85 5.98 -15.16
CA LYS A 232 13.85 6.67 -16.44
C LYS A 232 13.19 8.06 -16.33
N GLY A 233 11.99 8.13 -15.75
CA GLY A 233 11.29 9.40 -15.55
C GLY A 233 12.06 10.38 -14.66
N PHE A 234 12.76 9.87 -13.64
CA PHE A 234 13.65 10.69 -12.82
C PHE A 234 14.83 11.25 -13.62
N GLN A 235 15.53 10.41 -14.39
CA GLN A 235 16.65 10.83 -15.23
C GLN A 235 16.24 11.87 -16.28
N GLU A 236 15.09 11.68 -16.92
CA GLU A 236 14.54 12.66 -17.85
C GLU A 236 14.23 14.00 -17.16
N ALA A 237 13.67 13.98 -15.94
CA ALA A 237 13.42 15.19 -15.16
C ALA A 237 14.73 15.90 -14.79
N MET A 238 15.73 15.15 -14.33
CA MET A 238 17.07 15.67 -14.02
C MET A 238 17.73 16.32 -15.24
N ALA A 239 17.68 15.66 -16.40
CA ALA A 239 18.22 16.21 -17.64
C ALA A 239 17.52 17.51 -18.05
N ARG A 240 16.20 17.61 -17.88
CA ARG A 240 15.45 18.86 -18.16
C ARG A 240 15.82 19.98 -17.18
N MET A 241 16.12 19.66 -15.92
CA MET A 241 16.57 20.65 -14.93
C MET A 241 17.99 21.13 -15.20
N GLY A 242 18.92 20.21 -15.52
CA GLY A 242 20.30 20.55 -15.88
C GLY A 242 20.44 21.27 -17.22
N ARG A 243 19.42 21.20 -18.10
CA ARG A 243 19.33 21.98 -19.34
C ARG A 243 18.77 23.39 -19.16
N ARG A 244 18.26 23.76 -17.97
CA ARG A 244 17.89 25.17 -17.74
C ARG A 244 19.20 25.96 -17.70
N PRO A 245 19.43 26.91 -18.63
CA PRO A 245 20.52 27.86 -18.46
C PRO A 245 20.23 28.61 -17.16
N ASP A 246 21.23 28.78 -16.32
CA ASP A 246 21.21 29.78 -15.25
C ASP A 246 20.65 31.08 -15.85
N GLN A 247 19.38 31.39 -15.53
CA GLN A 247 18.84 32.70 -15.76
C GLN A 247 19.40 33.57 -14.64
N ARG A 248 20.56 34.13 -14.97
CA ARG A 248 21.14 35.43 -14.59
C ARG A 248 20.52 36.14 -13.39
#